data_AF-A0AAV4SWC7-F1
#
_entry.id   AF-A0AAV4SWC7-F1
#
_cell.length_a   1.000
_cell.length_b   1.000
_cell.length_c   1.000
_cell.angle_alpha   90.00
_cell.angle_beta   90.00
_cell.angle_gamma   90.00
#
_symmetry.space_group_name_H-M   'P 1'
#
loop_
_entity.id
_entity.type
_entity.pdbx_description
1 polymer ?
#
loop_
_entity_poly.entity_id
_entity_poly.type
_entity_poly.pdbx_seq_one_letter_code
_entity_poly.pdbx_strand_id
1 'polypeptide(L)'
;WHLGNHKKEYTPIQRGFDSFFGYYNGLIDYYDYTFLVKELYGIDLQNGTEVVRDVRGQYATDLFTEKAKNIIENHDTTKPLFLYLSHLAVHSGNSYMYVQAPPELVNRFKYIKNESRRTFAGVVAALNPKV
;
A
#
# COMPACT_ATOMS: atom_id res chain seq x y z
N TRP A 1 8.46 -1.37 -0.55
CA TRP A 1 9.82 -1.54 -1.11
C TRP A 1 10.48 -2.77 -0.51
N HIS A 2 10.79 -2.77 0.79
CA HIS A 2 11.32 -3.91 1.55
C HIS A 2 12.69 -4.45 1.08
N LEU A 3 13.49 -3.63 0.38
CA LEU A 3 14.82 -4.02 -0.10
C LEU A 3 15.94 -3.09 0.46
N GLY A 4 15.69 -2.52 1.63
CA GLY A 4 16.63 -1.66 2.37
C GLY A 4 16.30 -0.18 2.30
N ASN A 5 16.43 0.50 3.44
CA ASN A 5 16.14 1.94 3.58
C ASN A 5 17.08 2.67 4.56
N HIS A 6 18.09 1.99 5.12
CA HIS A 6 18.99 2.60 6.10
C HIS A 6 19.97 3.61 5.50
N LYS A 7 20.13 3.63 4.17
CA LYS A 7 20.82 4.67 3.41
C LYS A 7 20.03 5.04 2.17
N LYS A 8 20.25 6.26 1.66
CA LYS A 8 19.54 6.80 0.49
C LYS A 8 19.78 5.95 -0.76
N GLU A 9 20.97 5.41 -0.94
CA GLU A 9 21.36 4.55 -2.08
C GLU A 9 20.55 3.25 -2.14
N TYR A 10 19.87 2.88 -1.05
CA TYR A 10 19.03 1.69 -1.01
C TYR A 10 17.57 1.95 -1.32
N THR A 11 17.17 3.22 -1.40
CA THR A 11 15.81 3.64 -1.76
C THR A 11 15.54 3.45 -3.26
N PRO A 12 14.27 3.32 -3.68
CA PRO A 12 13.90 3.04 -5.07
C PRO A 12 14.42 4.07 -6.07
N ILE A 13 14.36 5.35 -5.72
CA ILE A 13 14.84 6.46 -6.58
C ILE A 13 16.34 6.32 -6.91
N GLN A 14 17.12 5.72 -6.02
CA GLN A 14 18.56 5.49 -6.21
C GLN A 14 18.86 4.10 -6.82
N ARG A 15 17.83 3.35 -7.24
CA ARG A 15 17.94 1.99 -7.78
C ARG A 15 17.20 1.82 -9.12
N GLY A 16 17.11 2.90 -9.90
CA GLY A 16 16.64 2.87 -11.28
C GLY A 16 15.15 3.18 -11.47
N PHE A 17 14.45 3.62 -10.43
CA PHE A 17 13.09 4.16 -10.57
C PHE A 17 13.12 5.68 -10.68
N ASP A 18 12.55 6.23 -11.75
CA ASP A 18 12.46 7.69 -11.94
C ASP A 18 11.54 8.36 -10.90
N SER A 19 10.54 7.64 -10.41
CA SER A 19 9.61 8.09 -9.37
C SER A 19 9.25 6.96 -8.41
N PHE A 20 8.83 7.31 -7.20
CA PHE A 20 8.41 6.35 -6.18
C PHE A 20 7.25 6.92 -5.38
N PHE A 21 6.19 6.14 -5.21
CA PHE A 21 5.14 6.41 -4.25
C PHE A 21 4.81 5.10 -3.54
N GLY A 22 5.01 5.05 -2.22
CA GLY A 22 4.84 3.82 -1.47
C GLY A 22 5.60 3.85 -0.15
N TYR A 23 5.84 2.69 0.42
CA TYR A 23 6.47 2.56 1.73
C TYR A 23 7.77 1.75 1.69
N TYR A 24 8.67 1.99 2.63
CA TYR A 24 9.98 1.37 2.62
C TYR A 24 10.05 0.01 3.31
N ASN A 25 9.32 -0.18 4.41
CA ASN A 25 9.37 -1.42 5.20
C ASN A 25 8.53 -2.54 4.57
N GLY A 26 8.44 -3.68 5.26
CA GLY A 26 7.72 -4.87 4.78
C GLY A 26 6.19 -4.79 4.95
N LEU A 27 5.70 -3.93 5.84
CA LEU A 27 4.29 -3.70 6.10
C LEU A 27 4.08 -2.29 6.64
N ILE A 28 2.83 -1.83 6.57
CA ILE A 28 2.31 -0.61 7.18
C ILE A 28 0.84 -0.84 7.56
N ASP A 29 0.25 0.08 8.32
CA ASP A 29 -1.19 0.19 8.48
C ASP A 29 -1.87 0.50 7.14
N TYR A 30 -3.06 -0.05 6.89
CA TYR A 30 -3.76 0.11 5.62
C TYR A 30 -4.41 1.48 5.42
N TYR A 31 -4.61 2.26 6.49
CA TYR A 31 -5.33 3.54 6.41
C TYR A 31 -4.47 4.73 6.83
N ASP A 32 -3.56 4.57 7.78
CA ASP A 32 -2.67 5.65 8.21
C ASP A 32 -1.20 5.47 7.86
N TYR A 33 -0.86 4.35 7.21
CA TYR A 33 0.45 4.06 6.64
C TYR A 33 1.59 4.09 7.67
N THR A 34 1.24 3.89 8.93
CA THR A 34 2.23 3.82 10.00
C THR A 34 2.86 2.43 10.05
N PHE A 35 4.13 2.38 10.38
CA PHE A 35 4.85 1.15 10.67
C PHE A 35 5.16 1.11 12.16
N LEU A 36 4.79 0.00 12.81
CA LEU A 36 5.11 -0.27 14.21
C LEU A 36 6.10 -1.45 14.29
N VAL A 37 7.26 -1.21 14.90
CA VAL A 37 8.21 -2.27 15.26
C VAL A 37 8.74 -2.04 16.67
N LYS A 38 8.49 -3.00 17.57
CA LYS A 38 8.76 -2.87 19.00
C LYS A 38 8.09 -1.59 19.55
N GLU A 39 8.87 -0.60 19.96
CA GLU A 39 8.42 0.69 20.51
C GLU A 39 8.52 1.83 19.49
N LEU A 40 8.99 1.57 18.27
CA LEU A 40 9.13 2.57 17.22
C LEU A 40 7.85 2.62 16.38
N TYR A 41 7.25 3.80 16.32
CA TYR A 41 6.02 4.08 15.58
C TYR A 41 6.20 5.34 14.74
N GLY A 42 5.88 5.27 13.45
CA GLY A 42 5.97 6.42 12.56
C GLY A 42 5.33 6.16 11.20
N ILE A 43 5.07 7.24 10.46
CA ILE A 43 4.57 7.16 9.09
C ILE A 43 5.69 6.68 8.17
N ASP A 44 5.42 5.64 7.37
CA ASP A 44 6.36 5.08 6.40
C ASP A 44 5.87 5.24 4.96
N LEU A 45 4.94 6.15 4.67
CA LEU A 45 4.53 6.48 3.30
C LEU A 45 5.39 7.62 2.74
N GLN A 46 5.96 7.42 1.55
CA GLN A 46 6.78 8.39 0.83
C GLN A 46 6.24 8.71 -0.56
N ASN A 47 6.50 9.94 -0.99
CA ASN A 47 6.42 10.40 -2.38
C ASN A 47 7.81 10.94 -2.76
N GLY A 48 8.53 10.21 -3.61
CA GLY A 48 9.96 10.38 -3.79
C GLY A 48 10.70 10.13 -2.49
N THR A 49 11.28 11.19 -1.92
CA THR A 49 11.97 11.16 -0.62
C THR A 49 11.19 11.81 0.52
N GLU A 50 10.02 12.38 0.24
CA GLU A 50 9.24 13.15 1.21
C GLU A 50 8.14 12.30 1.84
N VAL A 51 7.94 12.48 3.16
CA VAL A 51 6.89 11.76 3.90
C VAL A 51 5.52 12.35 3.62
N VAL A 52 4.56 11.50 3.23
CA VAL A 52 3.18 11.87 2.89
C VAL A 52 2.29 11.77 4.12
N ARG A 53 1.46 12.79 4.38
CA ARG A 53 0.60 12.85 5.59
C ARG A 53 -0.86 13.20 5.31
N ASP A 54 -1.14 13.75 4.14
CA ASP A 54 -2.42 14.33 3.71
C ASP A 54 -3.41 13.30 3.14
N VAL A 55 -3.01 12.03 3.00
CA VAL A 55 -3.84 10.94 2.47
C VAL A 55 -4.33 9.95 3.54
N ARG A 56 -4.20 10.31 4.82
CA ARG A 56 -4.65 9.49 5.95
C ARG A 56 -6.15 9.20 5.85
N GLY A 57 -6.53 7.95 6.10
CA GLY A 57 -7.91 7.47 6.04
C GLY A 57 -8.32 6.91 4.69
N GLN A 58 -7.51 7.07 3.64
CA GLN A 58 -7.70 6.35 2.38
C GLN A 58 -7.17 4.92 2.52
N TYR A 59 -7.83 3.94 1.91
CA TYR A 59 -7.36 2.56 1.96
C TYR A 59 -6.15 2.37 1.04
N ALA A 60 -5.08 1.77 1.54
CA ALA A 60 -3.79 1.67 0.84
C ALA A 60 -3.89 1.03 -0.56
N THR A 61 -4.72 -0.01 -0.70
CA THR A 61 -4.93 -0.67 -2.01
C THR A 61 -5.54 0.31 -3.02
N ASP A 62 -6.55 1.08 -2.60
CA ASP A 62 -7.23 2.05 -3.46
C ASP A 62 -6.28 3.21 -3.79
N LEU A 63 -5.57 3.74 -2.79
CA LEU A 63 -4.58 4.81 -3.00
C LEU A 63 -3.50 4.42 -4.01
N PHE A 64 -2.91 3.22 -3.87
CA PHE A 64 -1.86 2.76 -4.79
C PHE A 64 -2.42 2.49 -6.19
N THR A 65 -3.66 1.99 -6.29
CA THR A 65 -4.35 1.82 -7.57
C THR A 65 -4.57 3.16 -8.27
N GLU A 66 -5.09 4.16 -7.56
CA GLU A 66 -5.33 5.50 -8.13
C GLU A 66 -4.02 6.19 -8.53
N LYS A 67 -2.92 5.99 -7.78
CA LYS A 67 -1.60 6.48 -8.20
C LYS A 67 -1.11 5.80 -9.47
N ALA A 68 -1.27 4.48 -9.57
CA ALA A 68 -0.90 3.73 -10.78
C ALA A 68 -1.73 4.18 -12.00
N LYS A 69 -3.05 4.33 -11.83
CA LYS A 69 -3.94 4.87 -12.87
C LYS A 69 -3.51 6.26 -13.32
N ASN A 70 -3.26 7.16 -12.37
CA ASN A 70 -2.82 8.52 -12.69
C ASN A 70 -1.51 8.54 -13.49
N ILE A 71 -0.54 7.67 -13.15
CA ILE A 71 0.70 7.53 -13.93
C ILE A 71 0.37 7.10 -15.36
N ILE A 72 -0.44 6.06 -15.54
CA ILE A 72 -0.80 5.51 -16.85
C ILE A 72 -1.55 6.54 -17.70
N GLU A 73 -2.55 7.21 -17.13
CA GLU A 73 -3.40 8.20 -17.80
C GLU A 73 -2.63 9.44 -18.25
N ASN A 74 -1.59 9.83 -17.50
CA ASN A 74 -0.77 11.01 -17.78
C ASN A 74 0.59 10.67 -18.42
N HIS A 75 0.81 9.41 -18.81
CA HIS A 75 2.09 8.97 -19.37
C HIS A 75 2.28 9.47 -20.81
N ASP A 76 3.48 9.96 -21.10
CA ASP A 76 3.89 10.31 -22.47
C ASP A 76 4.05 9.03 -23.31
N THR A 77 3.03 8.75 -24.12
CA THR A 77 2.96 7.56 -24.98
C THR A 77 4.05 7.46 -26.05
N THR A 78 4.86 8.52 -26.26
CA THR A 78 6.04 8.44 -27.15
C THR A 78 7.20 7.65 -26.53
N LYS A 79 7.18 7.43 -25.21
CA LYS A 79 8.18 6.64 -24.47
C LYS A 79 7.52 5.38 -23.90
N PRO A 80 8.20 4.22 -23.89
CA PRO A 80 7.67 3.05 -23.18
C PRO A 80 7.59 3.31 -21.67
N LEU A 81 6.55 2.79 -21.02
CA LEU A 81 6.37 2.86 -19.56
C LEU A 81 6.85 1.56 -18.91
N PHE A 82 7.70 1.68 -17.89
CA PHE A 82 7.92 0.63 -16.91
C PHE A 82 7.29 1.05 -15.58
N LEU A 83 6.30 0.27 -15.11
CA LEU A 83 5.62 0.51 -13.85
C LEU A 83 5.68 -0.76 -12.99
N TYR A 84 6.24 -0.63 -11.79
CA TYR A 84 6.23 -1.69 -10.78
C TYR A 84 5.21 -1.35 -9.69
N LEU A 85 4.06 -2.02 -9.72
CA LEU A 85 3.00 -1.86 -8.73
C LEU A 85 3.05 -3.01 -7.71
N SER A 86 3.58 -2.73 -6.52
CA SER A 86 3.64 -3.66 -5.40
C SER A 86 2.61 -3.28 -4.33
N HIS A 87 1.41 -3.85 -4.38
CA HIS A 87 0.40 -3.61 -3.36
C HIS A 87 0.83 -4.12 -1.97
N LEU A 88 0.34 -3.45 -0.92
CA LEU A 88 0.37 -3.97 0.45
C LEU A 88 -0.53 -5.20 0.59
N ALA A 89 -1.71 -5.18 -0.05
CA ALA A 89 -2.62 -6.32 -0.06
C ALA A 89 -1.95 -7.55 -0.71
N VAL A 90 -2.06 -8.74 -0.13
CA VAL A 90 -2.94 -9.15 0.98
C VAL A 90 -2.19 -9.37 2.31
N HIS A 91 -1.08 -8.67 2.53
CA HIS A 91 -0.24 -8.84 3.70
C HIS A 91 -0.95 -8.43 5.00
N SER A 92 -0.41 -8.85 6.14
CA SER A 92 -0.84 -8.33 7.44
C SER A 92 -0.49 -6.84 7.62
N GLY A 93 -1.30 -6.13 8.40
CA GLY A 93 -0.97 -4.81 8.93
C GLY A 93 -0.11 -4.89 10.21
N ASN A 94 -0.16 -3.85 11.03
CA ASN A 94 0.55 -3.77 12.31
C ASN A 94 0.03 -4.79 13.34
N SER A 95 0.84 -5.08 14.36
CA SER A 95 0.56 -6.11 15.37
C SER A 95 -0.70 -5.88 16.21
N TYR A 96 -1.17 -4.63 16.32
CA TYR A 96 -2.43 -4.30 16.98
C TYR A 96 -3.66 -4.62 16.12
N MET A 97 -3.51 -4.70 14.79
CA MET A 97 -4.60 -5.04 13.87
C MET A 97 -4.04 -5.69 12.60
N TYR A 98 -3.91 -7.02 12.64
CA TYR A 98 -3.25 -7.82 11.60
C TYR A 98 -3.94 -7.80 10.24
N VAL A 99 -5.27 -7.64 10.17
CA VAL A 99 -5.99 -7.68 8.89
C VAL A 99 -6.98 -6.53 8.85
N GLN A 100 -6.88 -5.70 7.82
CA GLN A 100 -7.68 -4.48 7.67
C GLN A 100 -8.25 -4.41 6.26
N ALA A 101 -9.57 -4.30 6.17
CA ALA A 101 -10.28 -4.20 4.90
C ALA A 101 -11.44 -3.20 5.02
N PRO A 102 -11.86 -2.58 3.90
CA PRO A 102 -13.05 -1.75 3.87
C PRO A 102 -14.30 -2.52 4.34
N PRO A 103 -15.13 -1.97 5.25
CA PRO A 103 -16.28 -2.67 5.83
C PRO A 103 -17.26 -3.21 4.78
N GLU A 104 -17.45 -2.49 3.68
CA GLU A 104 -18.32 -2.91 2.58
C GLU A 104 -17.81 -4.19 1.91
N LEU A 105 -16.50 -4.38 1.79
CA LEU A 105 -15.91 -5.59 1.24
C LEU A 105 -16.01 -6.76 2.23
N VAL A 106 -15.75 -6.53 3.51
CA VAL A 106 -15.92 -7.54 4.56
C VAL A 106 -17.38 -8.04 4.61
N ASN A 107 -18.34 -7.13 4.45
CA ASN A 107 -19.77 -7.42 4.48
C ASN A 107 -20.25 -8.32 3.32
N ARG A 108 -19.52 -8.38 2.20
CA ARG A 108 -19.82 -9.32 1.10
C ARG A 108 -19.62 -10.79 1.50
N PHE A 109 -18.81 -11.03 2.53
CA PHE A 109 -18.39 -12.36 2.95
C PHE A 109 -19.01 -12.80 4.30
N LYS A 110 -20.20 -12.28 4.66
CA LYS A 110 -20.90 -12.64 5.92
C LYS A 110 -21.14 -14.14 6.13
N TYR A 111 -21.11 -14.93 5.06
CA TYR A 111 -21.19 -16.39 5.14
C TYR A 111 -19.93 -17.03 5.76
N ILE A 112 -18.77 -16.36 5.73
CA ILE A 112 -17.54 -16.79 6.39
C ILE A 112 -17.67 -16.49 7.90
N LYS A 113 -17.76 -17.56 8.70
CA LYS A 113 -17.95 -17.45 10.16
C LYS A 113 -16.72 -16.96 10.90
N ASN A 114 -15.53 -17.36 10.47
CA ASN A 114 -14.28 -16.90 11.06
C ASN A 114 -14.03 -15.43 10.67
N GLU A 115 -14.01 -14.54 11.66
CA GLU A 115 -13.95 -13.10 11.42
C GLU A 115 -12.65 -12.65 10.74
N SER A 116 -11.50 -13.16 11.20
CA SER A 116 -10.20 -12.85 10.57
C SER A 116 -10.16 -13.30 9.12
N ARG A 117 -10.70 -14.48 8.80
CA ARG A 117 -10.80 -14.99 7.43
C ARG A 117 -11.78 -14.16 6.58
N ARG A 118 -12.88 -13.69 7.18
CA ARG A 118 -13.85 -12.82 6.54
C ARG A 118 -13.22 -11.46 6.18
N THR A 119 -12.47 -10.87 7.11
CA THR A 119 -11.74 -9.62 6.85
C THR A 119 -10.66 -9.83 5.80
N PHE A 120 -9.91 -10.94 5.87
CA PHE A 120 -8.89 -11.29 4.88
C PHE A 120 -9.48 -11.46 3.47
N ALA A 121 -10.67 -12.08 3.35
CA ALA A 121 -11.40 -12.14 2.09
C ALA A 121 -11.74 -10.73 1.55
N GLY A 122 -12.05 -9.79 2.45
CA GLY A 122 -12.21 -8.37 2.11
C GLY A 122 -10.93 -7.74 1.54
N VAL A 123 -9.75 -8.03 2.11
CA VAL A 123 -8.45 -7.55 1.61
C VAL A 123 -8.18 -8.09 0.21
N VAL A 124 -8.42 -9.39 -0.01
CA VAL A 124 -8.28 -10.04 -1.33
C VAL A 124 -9.24 -9.41 -2.33
N ALA A 125 -10.49 -9.17 -1.93
CA ALA A 125 -11.50 -8.57 -2.78
C ALA A 125 -11.17 -7.13 -3.19
N ALA A 126 -10.37 -6.41 -2.40
CA ALA A 126 -9.95 -5.05 -2.72
C ALA A 126 -8.94 -4.98 -3.88
N LEU A 127 -8.19 -6.06 -4.14
CA LEU A 127 -7.31 -6.14 -5.32
C LEU A 127 -8.09 -6.29 -6.63
N ASN A 128 -9.35 -6.72 -6.56
CA ASN A 128 -10.17 -6.84 -7.75
C ASN A 128 -10.89 -5.51 -7.99
N PRO A 129 -10.76 -4.92 -9.19
CA PRO A 129 -11.42 -3.64 -9.49
C PRO A 129 -12.92 -3.73 -9.24
N LYS A 130 -13.47 -2.65 -8.67
CA LYS A 130 -14.92 -2.39 -8.68
C LYS A 130 -15.28 -2.17 -10.16
N VAL A 131 -15.78 -3.21 -10.83
CA VAL A 131 -16.35 -3.14 -12.19
C VAL A 131 -17.59 -2.24 -12.16
#